data_AF-A0A966W9W4-F1
#
_entry.id   AF-A0A966W9W4-F1
#
_cell.length_a   1.000
_cell.length_b   1.000
_cell.length_c   1.000
_cell.angle_alpha   90.00
_cell.angle_beta   90.00
_cell.angle_gamma   90.00
#
_symmetry.space_group_name_H-M   'P 1'
#
loop_
_entity.id
_entity.type
_entity.pdbx_description
1 polymer ?
#
loop_
_entity_poly.entity_id
_entity_poly.type
_entity_poly.pdbx_seq_one_letter_code
_entity_poly.pdbx_strand_id
1 'polypeptide(L)'
;MIRSLSLLLLATGLGGCTLLPWRRQPAPPLGLGSETRQQPALSGDGRLLASLVERGGRTTVLLQERSSGRVLPLRHLRDHQPHSSPALSWNGRYLALLVQQGGRRQAVIEDRATGRLQPLLLPMGLEPRRLSLAPDGQRLALEVIAGGGQRVELFDLSGLLEPDLAPGQRQSGGGEGALQP
;
A
#
# COMPACT_ATOMS: atom_id res chain seq x y z
N MET A 1 35.36 74.65 -13.00
CA MET A 1 35.85 73.35 -13.52
C MET A 1 36.71 72.68 -12.46
N ILE A 2 36.12 71.86 -11.58
CA ILE A 2 36.84 71.00 -10.62
C ILE A 2 36.12 69.64 -10.63
N ARG A 3 36.89 68.57 -10.83
CA ARG A 3 36.46 67.24 -11.29
C ARG A 3 36.08 66.36 -10.09
N SER A 4 34.93 65.70 -10.19
CA SER A 4 34.49 64.65 -9.25
C SER A 4 35.38 63.41 -9.37
N LEU A 5 35.82 62.86 -8.23
CA LEU A 5 36.51 61.58 -8.14
C LEU A 5 35.57 60.59 -7.42
N SER A 6 34.82 59.80 -8.20
CA SER A 6 34.01 58.70 -7.69
C SER A 6 34.88 57.45 -7.55
N LEU A 7 35.15 56.99 -6.32
CA LEU A 7 35.71 55.66 -6.10
C LEU A 7 34.56 54.64 -6.07
N LEU A 8 34.45 53.84 -7.12
CA LEU A 8 33.54 52.70 -7.22
C LEU A 8 34.26 51.48 -6.63
N LEU A 9 33.89 51.06 -5.41
CA LEU A 9 34.36 49.81 -4.82
C LEU A 9 33.58 48.64 -5.41
N LEU A 10 34.22 47.93 -6.33
CA LEU A 10 33.69 46.73 -6.99
C LEU A 10 33.91 45.51 -6.09
N ALA A 11 32.93 45.19 -5.24
CA ALA A 11 32.95 43.96 -4.45
C ALA A 11 32.47 42.79 -5.32
N THR A 12 33.41 41.98 -5.80
CA THR A 12 33.14 40.71 -6.49
C THR A 12 32.60 39.69 -5.49
N GLY A 13 31.28 39.47 -5.50
CA GLY A 13 30.63 38.39 -4.77
C GLY A 13 30.87 37.05 -5.48
N LEU A 14 31.66 36.17 -4.87
CA LEU A 14 31.77 34.77 -5.24
C LEU A 14 30.37 34.13 -5.16
N GLY A 15 29.82 33.78 -6.32
CA GLY A 15 28.56 33.04 -6.43
C GLY A 15 28.70 31.65 -5.82
N GLY A 16 28.30 31.51 -4.56
CA GLY A 16 28.10 30.21 -3.94
C GLY A 16 27.07 29.43 -4.74
N CYS A 17 27.47 28.25 -5.23
CA CYS A 17 26.52 27.25 -5.72
C CYS A 17 25.60 26.86 -4.56
N THR A 18 24.46 27.53 -4.46
CA THR A 18 23.41 27.12 -3.55
C THR A 18 22.88 25.79 -4.06
N LEU A 19 23.24 24.74 -3.33
CA LEU A 19 22.59 23.44 -3.38
C LEU A 19 21.08 23.71 -3.32
N LEU A 20 20.39 23.63 -4.46
CA LEU A 20 18.95 23.76 -4.53
C LEU A 20 18.38 22.71 -3.57
N PRO A 21 17.71 23.11 -2.47
CA PRO A 21 17.08 22.13 -1.61
C PRO A 21 16.07 21.43 -2.49
N TRP A 22 16.17 20.10 -2.58
CA TRP A 22 15.19 19.24 -3.22
C TRP A 22 13.82 19.60 -2.62
N ARG A 23 13.10 20.54 -3.23
CA ARG A 23 11.74 20.86 -2.86
C ARG A 23 10.97 19.61 -3.25
N ARG A 24 10.66 18.78 -2.25
CA ARG A 24 9.61 17.76 -2.37
C ARG A 24 8.33 18.52 -2.65
N GLN A 25 8.08 18.83 -3.92
CA GLN A 25 6.81 19.36 -4.34
C GLN A 25 5.81 18.20 -4.22
N PRO A 26 4.67 18.41 -3.53
CA PRO A 26 3.57 17.48 -3.62
C PRO A 26 3.27 17.24 -5.10
N ALA A 27 3.03 15.99 -5.48
CA ALA A 27 2.49 15.72 -6.81
C ALA A 27 1.20 16.56 -6.98
N PRO A 28 0.93 17.10 -8.19
CA PRO A 28 -0.33 17.79 -8.45
C PRO A 28 -1.50 16.90 -7.99
N PRO A 29 -2.57 17.49 -7.43
CA PRO A 29 -3.67 16.73 -6.86
C PRO A 29 -4.18 15.72 -7.89
N LEU A 30 -4.00 14.45 -7.57
CA LEU A 30 -4.53 13.34 -8.35
C LEU A 30 -6.06 13.46 -8.36
N GLY A 31 -6.73 12.92 -9.37
CA GLY A 31 -8.21 12.87 -9.45
C GLY A 31 -8.81 11.98 -8.35
N LEU A 32 -8.67 12.36 -7.09
CA LEU A 32 -9.09 11.64 -5.89
C LEU A 32 -10.49 12.07 -5.42
N GLY A 33 -11.16 12.96 -6.17
CA GLY A 33 -12.46 13.51 -5.76
C GLY A 33 -12.38 14.35 -4.48
N SER A 34 -13.55 14.69 -3.92
CA SER A 34 -13.69 15.53 -2.72
C SER A 34 -14.03 14.75 -1.44
N GLU A 35 -14.20 13.43 -1.53
CA GLU A 35 -14.54 12.59 -0.37
C GLU A 35 -13.34 12.41 0.57
N THR A 36 -13.60 12.40 1.89
CA THR A 36 -12.57 12.12 2.90
C THR A 36 -12.06 10.69 2.75
N ARG A 37 -10.75 10.55 2.65
CA ARG A 37 -10.06 9.27 2.43
C ARG A 37 -9.07 8.99 3.54
N GLN A 38 -9.03 7.75 4.00
CA GLN A 38 -8.14 7.28 5.06
C GLN A 38 -7.38 6.02 4.64
N GLN A 39 -6.29 5.73 5.34
CA GLN A 39 -5.48 4.50 5.16
C GLN A 39 -5.15 4.20 3.68
N PRO A 40 -4.42 5.10 2.99
CA PRO A 40 -4.04 4.87 1.60
C PRO A 40 -3.06 3.70 1.46
N ALA A 41 -3.21 2.91 0.40
CA ALA A 41 -2.29 1.85 0.01
C ALA A 41 -2.06 1.87 -1.50
N LEU A 42 -0.79 1.87 -1.91
CA LEU A 42 -0.39 1.82 -3.32
C LEU A 42 -0.04 0.39 -3.72
N SER A 43 -0.32 0.02 -4.97
CA SER A 43 0.28 -1.18 -5.57
C SER A 43 1.80 -0.98 -5.75
N GLY A 44 2.57 -2.06 -5.80
CA GLY A 44 4.03 -2.00 -5.95
C GLY A 44 4.49 -1.30 -7.24
N ASP A 45 3.75 -1.46 -8.33
CA ASP A 45 3.94 -0.74 -9.59
C ASP A 45 3.40 0.71 -9.58
N GLY A 46 2.73 1.09 -8.48
CA GLY A 46 2.09 2.38 -8.27
C GLY A 46 0.84 2.64 -9.10
N ARG A 47 0.38 1.74 -9.97
CA ARG A 47 -0.75 2.05 -10.86
C ARG A 47 -2.07 2.23 -10.10
N LEU A 48 -2.22 1.56 -8.97
CA LEU A 48 -3.46 1.53 -8.19
C LEU A 48 -3.28 2.20 -6.83
N LEU A 49 -4.37 2.82 -6.37
CA LEU A 49 -4.53 3.34 -5.02
C LEU A 49 -5.80 2.74 -4.42
N ALA A 50 -5.64 2.04 -3.30
CA ALA A 50 -6.72 1.72 -2.40
C ALA A 50 -6.80 2.77 -1.29
N SER A 51 -8.01 3.15 -0.90
CA SER A 51 -8.27 4.05 0.24
C SER A 51 -9.59 3.71 0.89
N LEU A 52 -9.73 3.98 2.18
CA LEU A 52 -11.00 3.85 2.88
C LEU A 52 -11.81 5.14 2.77
N VAL A 53 -13.11 4.99 2.55
CA VAL A 53 -14.09 6.08 2.46
C VAL A 53 -15.33 5.71 3.26
N GLU A 54 -15.99 6.70 3.86
CA GLU A 54 -17.26 6.50 4.55
C GLU A 54 -18.43 6.66 3.57
N ARG A 55 -19.25 5.62 3.40
CA ARG A 55 -20.44 5.67 2.55
C ARG A 55 -21.62 5.02 3.26
N GLY A 56 -22.70 5.77 3.44
CA GLY A 56 -23.91 5.27 4.11
C GLY A 56 -23.67 4.78 5.54
N GLY A 57 -22.73 5.40 6.27
CA GLY A 57 -22.35 5.01 7.64
C GLY A 57 -21.49 3.74 7.73
N ARG A 58 -20.94 3.25 6.62
CA ARG A 58 -20.04 2.10 6.58
C ARG A 58 -18.72 2.50 5.93
N THR A 59 -17.62 2.18 6.60
CA THR A 59 -16.28 2.27 6.01
C THR A 59 -16.15 1.25 4.89
N THR A 60 -15.89 1.72 3.67
CA THR A 60 -15.70 0.88 2.49
C THR A 60 -14.35 1.14 1.84
N VAL A 61 -13.86 0.17 1.08
CA VAL A 61 -12.62 0.32 0.34
C VAL A 61 -12.95 0.83 -1.05
N LEU A 62 -12.21 1.83 -1.49
CA LEU A 62 -12.25 2.39 -2.81
C LEU A 62 -10.93 2.10 -3.50
N LEU A 63 -10.97 1.32 -4.57
CA LEU A 63 -9.83 1.06 -5.43
C LEU A 63 -9.95 1.89 -6.69
N GLN A 64 -8.86 2.55 -7.08
CA GLN A 64 -8.84 3.37 -8.29
C GLN A 64 -7.48 3.36 -8.98
N GLU A 65 -7.52 3.62 -10.29
CA GLU A 65 -6.33 3.95 -11.06
C GLU A 65 -5.79 5.31 -10.67
N ARG A 66 -4.48 5.39 -10.39
CA ARG A 66 -3.85 6.63 -9.94
C ARG A 66 -3.80 7.69 -11.03
N SER A 67 -3.59 7.30 -12.29
CA SER A 67 -3.45 8.22 -13.42
C SER A 67 -4.77 8.84 -13.87
N SER A 68 -5.82 8.03 -14.00
CA SER A 68 -7.12 8.45 -14.53
C SER A 68 -8.12 8.82 -13.43
N GLY A 69 -7.90 8.38 -12.18
CA GLY A 69 -8.90 8.45 -11.12
C GLY A 69 -10.04 7.43 -11.29
N ARG A 70 -9.98 6.56 -12.31
CA ARG A 70 -11.03 5.58 -12.60
C ARG A 70 -11.20 4.61 -11.45
N VAL A 71 -12.41 4.57 -10.88
CA VAL A 71 -12.77 3.63 -9.82
C VAL A 71 -12.92 2.22 -10.40
N LEU A 72 -12.31 1.25 -9.73
CA LEU A 72 -12.37 -0.16 -10.09
C LEU A 72 -13.38 -0.88 -9.17
N PRO A 73 -14.28 -1.71 -9.72
CA PRO A 73 -15.30 -2.39 -8.94
C PRO A 73 -14.70 -3.49 -8.06
N LEU A 74 -15.15 -3.56 -6.80
CA LEU A 74 -14.82 -4.62 -5.84
C LEU A 74 -16.12 -5.29 -5.38
N ARG A 75 -16.69 -6.13 -6.25
CA ARG A 75 -18.06 -6.66 -6.06
C ARG A 75 -18.15 -7.61 -4.87
N HIS A 76 -17.11 -8.41 -4.66
CA HIS A 76 -17.07 -9.45 -3.64
C HIS A 76 -16.89 -8.91 -2.22
N LEU A 77 -16.55 -7.63 -2.06
CA LEU A 77 -16.38 -6.99 -0.75
C LEU A 77 -17.61 -6.22 -0.28
N ARG A 78 -18.65 -6.07 -1.12
CA ARG A 78 -19.82 -5.22 -0.80
C ARG A 78 -20.54 -5.65 0.47
N ASP A 79 -20.60 -6.94 0.74
CA ASP A 79 -21.35 -7.48 1.88
C ASP A 79 -20.49 -7.69 3.14
N HIS A 80 -19.19 -7.40 3.06
CA HIS A 80 -18.21 -7.68 4.12
C HIS A 80 -17.69 -6.40 4.82
N GLN A 81 -18.58 -5.45 5.10
CA GLN A 81 -18.23 -4.14 5.70
C GLN A 81 -18.54 -4.06 7.20
N PRO A 82 -17.81 -3.22 7.97
CA PRO A 82 -16.77 -2.26 7.55
C PRO A 82 -15.42 -2.87 7.17
N HIS A 83 -14.67 -2.15 6.32
CA HIS A 83 -13.32 -2.49 5.90
C HIS A 83 -12.26 -1.69 6.67
N SER A 84 -11.08 -2.29 6.88
CA SER A 84 -9.90 -1.57 7.37
C SER A 84 -8.60 -2.17 6.85
N SER A 85 -7.49 -1.40 6.93
CA SER A 85 -6.14 -1.84 6.56
C SER A 85 -6.02 -2.41 5.13
N PRO A 86 -6.40 -1.66 4.07
CA PRO A 86 -6.19 -2.14 2.71
C PRO A 86 -4.69 -2.26 2.40
N ALA A 87 -4.29 -3.30 1.66
CA ALA A 87 -2.93 -3.48 1.15
C ALA A 87 -2.97 -4.16 -0.23
N LEU A 88 -2.12 -3.70 -1.16
CA LEU A 88 -2.09 -4.18 -2.54
C LEU A 88 -0.78 -4.91 -2.82
N SER A 89 -0.84 -5.95 -3.66
CA SER A 89 0.34 -6.59 -4.25
C SER A 89 0.96 -5.73 -5.35
N TRP A 90 2.01 -6.23 -6.02
CA TRP A 90 2.82 -5.49 -6.99
C TRP A 90 2.01 -4.89 -8.13
N ASN A 91 1.30 -5.68 -8.93
CA ASN A 91 0.40 -5.18 -9.97
C ASN A 91 -1.02 -4.90 -9.42
N GLY A 92 -1.22 -5.18 -8.14
CA GLY A 92 -2.48 -5.05 -7.42
C GLY A 92 -3.52 -6.09 -7.80
N ARG A 93 -3.10 -7.27 -8.29
CA ARG A 93 -3.97 -8.46 -8.44
C ARG A 93 -4.60 -8.82 -7.11
N TYR A 94 -3.82 -8.79 -6.03
CA TYR A 94 -4.30 -9.09 -4.69
C TYR A 94 -4.57 -7.80 -3.93
N LEU A 95 -5.77 -7.71 -3.35
CA LEU A 95 -6.14 -6.71 -2.37
C LEU A 95 -6.43 -7.42 -1.04
N ALA A 96 -5.54 -7.26 -0.06
CA ALA A 96 -5.76 -7.72 1.30
C ALA A 96 -6.44 -6.62 2.12
N LEU A 97 -7.40 -6.98 2.97
CA LEU A 97 -8.02 -6.08 3.94
C LEU A 97 -8.58 -6.84 5.14
N LEU A 98 -8.86 -6.11 6.20
CA LEU A 98 -9.69 -6.59 7.31
C LEU A 98 -11.14 -6.25 7.05
N VAL A 99 -12.02 -7.24 7.21
CA VAL A 99 -13.48 -7.11 7.14
C VAL A 99 -14.09 -7.41 8.50
N GLN A 100 -15.26 -6.84 8.76
CA GLN A 100 -16.06 -7.16 9.94
C GLN A 100 -17.22 -8.09 9.55
N GLN A 101 -17.25 -9.30 10.08
CA GLN A 101 -18.31 -10.29 9.85
C GLN A 101 -18.75 -10.91 11.17
N GLY A 102 -20.05 -10.83 11.47
CA GLY A 102 -20.63 -11.44 12.68
C GLY A 102 -20.01 -10.95 14.00
N GLY A 103 -19.61 -9.67 14.08
CA GLY A 103 -18.97 -9.11 15.28
C GLY A 103 -17.47 -9.38 15.40
N ARG A 104 -16.88 -10.16 14.50
CA ARG A 104 -15.44 -10.46 14.48
C ARG A 104 -14.75 -9.79 13.29
N ARG A 105 -13.47 -9.45 13.46
CA ARG A 105 -12.62 -9.07 12.34
C ARG A 105 -11.96 -10.28 11.72
N GLN A 106 -11.88 -10.26 10.40
CA GLN A 106 -11.26 -11.32 9.61
C GLN A 106 -10.35 -10.69 8.56
N ALA A 107 -9.17 -11.27 8.37
CA ALA A 107 -8.32 -10.95 7.22
C ALA A 107 -8.81 -11.70 5.99
N VAL A 108 -8.99 -10.98 4.89
CA VAL A 108 -9.40 -11.52 3.59
C VAL A 108 -8.53 -10.97 2.48
N ILE A 109 -8.41 -11.72 1.40
CA ILE A 109 -7.65 -11.36 0.21
C ILE A 109 -8.56 -11.54 -1.01
N GLU A 110 -8.84 -10.45 -1.72
CA GLU A 110 -9.54 -10.51 -3.01
C GLU A 110 -8.50 -10.73 -4.12
N ASP A 111 -8.59 -11.86 -4.83
CA ASP A 111 -7.92 -12.06 -6.11
C ASP A 111 -8.78 -11.42 -7.20
N ARG A 112 -8.31 -10.27 -7.71
CA ARG A 112 -9.02 -9.49 -8.72
C ARG A 112 -8.95 -10.09 -10.11
N ALA A 113 -8.03 -11.02 -10.37
CA ALA A 113 -7.97 -11.74 -11.64
C ALA A 113 -9.09 -12.80 -11.72
N THR A 114 -9.39 -13.47 -10.60
CA THR A 114 -10.40 -14.53 -10.55
C THR A 114 -11.72 -14.12 -9.91
N GLY A 115 -11.79 -12.96 -9.25
CA GLY A 115 -12.94 -12.53 -8.44
C GLY A 115 -13.16 -13.38 -7.19
N ARG A 116 -12.11 -14.05 -6.68
CA ARG A 116 -12.25 -14.91 -5.49
C ARG A 116 -11.89 -14.14 -4.24
N LEU A 117 -12.73 -14.25 -3.20
CA LEU A 117 -12.44 -13.73 -1.88
C LEU A 117 -11.94 -14.87 -0.99
N GLN A 118 -10.66 -14.82 -0.63
CA GLN A 118 -9.99 -15.85 0.14
C GLN A 118 -9.85 -15.38 1.60
N PRO A 119 -10.52 -16.02 2.57
CA PRO A 119 -10.27 -15.75 3.97
C PRO A 119 -8.91 -16.31 4.40
N LEU A 120 -8.18 -15.56 5.22
CA LEU A 120 -6.99 -16.06 5.92
C LEU A 120 -7.45 -16.67 7.25
N LEU A 121 -7.20 -17.97 7.41
CA LEU A 121 -7.53 -18.68 8.65
C LEU A 121 -6.43 -18.40 9.69
N LEU A 122 -6.81 -17.74 10.78
CA LEU A 122 -5.90 -17.45 11.87
C LEU A 122 -6.03 -18.52 12.97
N PRO A 123 -4.93 -18.86 13.66
CA PRO A 123 -4.99 -19.64 14.89
C PRO A 123 -6.03 -19.10 15.89
N MET A 124 -6.64 -20.02 16.63
CA MET A 124 -7.63 -19.68 17.64
C MET A 124 -7.06 -18.69 18.67
N GLY A 125 -7.83 -17.66 18.99
CA GLY A 125 -7.45 -16.63 19.97
C GLY A 125 -6.60 -15.48 19.40
N LEU A 126 -6.30 -15.47 18.09
CA LEU A 126 -5.72 -14.31 17.42
C LEU A 126 -6.81 -13.41 16.84
N GLU A 127 -6.82 -12.15 17.25
CA GLU A 127 -7.71 -11.14 16.68
C GLU A 127 -6.94 -10.12 15.83
N PRO A 128 -7.22 -10.00 14.53
CA PRO A 128 -6.45 -9.11 13.66
C PRO A 128 -6.82 -7.63 13.87
N ARG A 129 -5.79 -6.78 13.93
CA ARG A 129 -5.90 -5.33 14.20
C ARG A 129 -5.50 -4.46 13.02
N ARG A 130 -4.38 -4.79 12.39
CA ARG A 130 -3.82 -4.11 11.22
C ARG A 130 -3.12 -5.13 10.35
N LEU A 131 -3.17 -4.96 9.03
CA LEU A 131 -2.47 -5.83 8.11
C LEU A 131 -1.57 -5.07 7.13
N SER A 132 -0.59 -5.77 6.58
CA SER A 132 0.20 -5.35 5.44
C SER A 132 0.53 -6.57 4.58
N LEU A 133 0.45 -6.41 3.26
CA LEU A 133 0.77 -7.46 2.29
C LEU A 133 2.12 -7.13 1.64
N ALA A 134 3.00 -8.12 1.53
CA ALA A 134 4.22 -7.98 0.77
C ALA A 134 3.89 -7.79 -0.73
N PRO A 135 4.62 -6.95 -1.48
CA PRO A 135 4.32 -6.69 -2.88
C PRO A 135 4.29 -7.96 -3.75
N ASP A 136 5.12 -8.95 -3.43
CA ASP A 136 5.14 -10.24 -4.13
C ASP A 136 3.88 -11.10 -3.89
N GLY A 137 3.01 -10.72 -2.97
CA GLY A 137 1.82 -11.49 -2.58
C GLY A 137 2.12 -12.70 -1.69
N GLN A 138 3.37 -12.98 -1.35
CA GLN A 138 3.78 -14.25 -0.73
C GLN A 138 3.85 -14.19 0.80
N ARG A 139 3.80 -12.99 1.41
CA ARG A 139 3.81 -12.83 2.87
C ARG A 139 2.84 -11.75 3.30
N LEU A 140 2.25 -11.96 4.48
CA LEU A 140 1.35 -11.00 5.08
C LEU A 140 1.71 -10.79 6.55
N ALA A 141 1.87 -9.53 6.95
CA ALA A 141 2.10 -9.14 8.34
C ALA A 141 0.77 -8.76 8.98
N LEU A 142 0.46 -9.33 10.15
CA LEU A 142 -0.68 -8.95 10.97
C LEU A 142 -0.23 -8.48 12.33
N GLU A 143 -0.69 -7.29 12.71
CA GLU A 143 -0.83 -6.95 14.11
C GLU A 143 -2.03 -7.72 14.67
N VAL A 144 -1.79 -8.55 15.68
CA VAL A 144 -2.81 -9.38 16.33
C VAL A 144 -2.87 -9.09 17.82
N ILE A 145 -4.06 -9.20 18.39
CA ILE A 145 -4.24 -9.33 19.84
C ILE A 145 -4.23 -10.81 20.18
N ALA A 146 -3.38 -11.21 21.12
CA ALA A 146 -3.23 -12.57 21.60
C ALA A 146 -2.89 -12.57 23.10
N GLY A 147 -3.61 -13.34 23.91
CA GLY A 147 -3.28 -13.51 25.34
C GLY A 147 -3.20 -12.20 26.14
N GLY A 148 -3.98 -11.18 25.76
CA GLY A 148 -3.99 -9.86 26.42
C GLY A 148 -2.94 -8.85 25.93
N GLY A 149 -2.08 -9.23 24.99
CA GLY A 149 -1.06 -8.35 24.40
C GLY A 149 -1.23 -8.16 22.89
N GLN A 150 -0.52 -7.18 22.32
CA GLN A 150 -0.40 -6.96 20.88
C GLN A 150 0.97 -7.42 20.39
N ARG A 151 1.00 -8.09 19.24
CA ARG A 151 2.24 -8.46 18.55
C ARG A 151 2.05 -8.50 17.05
N VAL A 152 3.15 -8.53 16.30
CA VAL A 152 3.15 -8.70 14.85
C VAL A 152 3.51 -10.15 14.52
N GLU A 153 2.70 -10.79 13.69
CA GLU A 153 2.93 -12.13 13.17
C GLU A 153 3.03 -12.09 11.64
N LEU A 154 3.89 -12.93 11.07
CA LEU A 154 4.06 -13.10 9.63
C LEU A 154 3.39 -14.40 9.19
N PHE A 155 2.58 -14.31 8.15
CA PHE A 155 1.88 -15.42 7.54
C PHE A 155 2.46 -15.67 6.15
N ASP A 156 2.82 -16.92 5.89
CA ASP A 156 3.21 -17.37 4.56
C ASP A 156 1.96 -17.60 3.71
N LEU A 157 1.94 -16.99 2.53
CA LEU A 157 0.86 -17.09 1.56
C LEU A 157 1.27 -17.91 0.34
N SER A 158 2.49 -18.46 0.30
CA SER A 158 3.03 -19.12 -0.90
C SER A 158 2.27 -20.36 -1.35
N GLY A 159 1.60 -21.06 -0.43
CA GLY A 159 0.68 -22.16 -0.74
C GLY A 159 -0.76 -21.75 -1.04
N LEU A 160 -1.07 -20.45 -0.91
CA LEU A 160 -2.42 -19.90 -1.05
C LEU A 160 -2.57 -19.03 -2.31
N LEU A 161 -1.55 -18.23 -2.62
CA LEU A 161 -1.54 -17.25 -3.69
C LEU A 161 -0.41 -17.56 -4.68
N GLU A 162 -0.63 -17.15 -5.93
CA GLU A 162 0.43 -17.13 -6.92
C GLU A 162 1.29 -15.87 -6.69
N PRO A 163 2.62 -15.92 -6.90
CA PRO A 163 3.46 -14.74 -6.76
C PRO A 163 3.05 -13.60 -7.73
N ASP A 164 2.92 -12.38 -7.22
CA ASP A 164 2.74 -11.16 -8.00
C ASP A 164 4.05 -10.39 -8.08
N LEU A 165 4.92 -10.79 -9.01
CA LEU A 165 6.29 -10.29 -9.09
C LEU A 165 6.43 -9.11 -10.06
N ALA A 166 7.41 -8.24 -9.76
CA ALA A 166 7.86 -7.25 -10.73
C ALA A 166 8.40 -7.93 -11.99
N PRO A 167 8.22 -7.33 -13.19
CA PRO A 167 8.81 -7.87 -14.41
C PRO A 167 10.31 -8.13 -14.26
N GLY A 168 10.76 -9.31 -14.68
CA GLY A 168 12.18 -9.71 -14.60
C GLY A 168 12.63 -10.30 -13.26
N GLN A 169 11.80 -10.28 -12.22
CA GLN A 169 12.03 -11.07 -11.00
C GLN A 169 11.56 -12.51 -11.27
N ARG A 170 12.49 -13.48 -11.30
CA ARG A 170 12.13 -14.91 -11.25
C ARG A 170 12.17 -15.37 -9.80
N GLN A 171 11.19 -16.17 -9.40
CA GLN A 171 11.30 -16.96 -8.18
C GLN A 171 12.50 -17.88 -8.37
N SER A 172 13.59 -17.64 -7.63
CA SER A 172 14.72 -18.57 -7.61
C SER A 172 14.18 -19.88 -7.07
N GLY A 173 13.94 -20.84 -7.96
CA GLY A 173 13.47 -22.17 -7.61
C GLY A 173 14.54 -22.85 -6.78
N GLY A 174 14.44 -22.72 -5.46
CA GLY A 174 15.19 -23.51 -4.50
C GLY A 174 14.71 -24.95 -4.57
N GLY A 175 15.12 -25.68 -5.61
CA GLY A 175 15.11 -27.13 -5.58
C GLY A 175 16.13 -27.54 -4.53
N GLU A 176 15.64 -28.01 -3.38
CA GLU A 176 16.46 -28.77 -2.45
C GLU A 176 17.01 -29.97 -3.21
N GLY A 177 18.29 -29.89 -3.59
CA GLY A 177 19.05 -31.05 -4.01
C GLY A 177 19.04 -32.02 -2.84
N ALA A 178 18.26 -33.09 -2.99
CA ALA A 178 18.28 -34.22 -2.08
C ALA A 178 19.72 -34.77 -2.02
N LEU A 179 20.43 -34.46 -0.94
CA LEU A 179 21.52 -35.33 -0.49
C LEU A 179 20.86 -36.58 0.08
N GLN A 180 20.81 -37.62 -0.75
CA GLN A 180 20.57 -38.97 -0.27
C GLN A 180 21.86 -39.48 0.40
N PRO A 181 21.77 -40.18 1.54
CA PRO A 181 22.91 -40.85 2.17
C PRO A 181 23.42 -42.04 1.36
#